data_AF-A0A151TWE2-F1
#
_entry.id   AF-A0A151TWE2-F1
#
_cell.length_a   1.000
_cell.length_b   1.000
_cell.length_c   1.000
_cell.angle_alpha   90.00
_cell.angle_beta   90.00
_cell.angle_gamma   90.00
#
_symmetry.space_group_name_H-M   'P 1'
#
loop_
_entity.id
_entity.type
_entity.pdbx_description
1 polymer ?
#
loop_
_entity_poly.entity_id
_entity_poly.type
_entity_poly.pdbx_seq_one_letter_code
_entity_poly.pdbx_strand_id
1 'polypeptide(L)'
;MKLPPGFEGENNDVVCRLNKSLYGLKQSPRAWFTRFSTTMKQLGYVQSQADHTLFVKKSKNERRAILIVYVHDMVITGDDNQEIDNLKSCLQAEFKVKDLEQLQYFLGMEIARSKTGIFISQRKYTLDLH
;
A
#
# COMPACT_ATOMS: atom_id res chain seq x y z
N MET A 1 -3.76 3.97 32.05
CA MET A 1 -3.91 2.69 31.34
C MET A 1 -4.38 1.67 32.36
N LYS A 2 -5.30 0.76 32.01
CA LYS A 2 -5.85 -0.27 32.90
C LYS A 2 -5.84 -1.60 32.15
N LEU A 3 -5.83 -2.72 32.86
CA LEU A 3 -5.96 -4.04 32.26
C LEU A 3 -7.26 -4.12 31.44
N PRO A 4 -7.25 -4.81 30.28
CA PRO A 4 -8.45 -4.97 29.48
C PRO A 4 -9.49 -5.81 30.26
N PRO A 5 -10.80 -5.55 30.07
CA PRO A 5 -11.85 -6.37 30.68
C PRO A 5 -11.67 -7.85 30.31
N GLY A 6 -11.74 -8.74 31.30
CA GLY A 6 -11.62 -10.19 31.11
C GLY A 6 -10.21 -10.77 31.23
N PHE A 7 -9.21 -9.99 31.63
CA PHE A 7 -7.87 -10.49 31.96
C PHE A 7 -7.78 -10.87 33.45
N GLU A 8 -7.67 -12.17 33.74
CA GLU A 8 -7.49 -12.73 35.08
C GLU A 8 -6.06 -13.26 35.22
N GLY A 9 -5.12 -12.40 35.64
CA GLY A 9 -3.71 -12.77 35.80
C GLY A 9 -3.16 -12.32 37.15
N GLU A 10 -2.23 -13.09 37.73
CA GLU A 10 -1.69 -12.88 39.09
C GLU A 10 -0.83 -11.60 39.25
N ASN A 11 -0.44 -10.94 38.15
CA ASN A 11 0.35 -9.70 38.17
C ASN A 11 -0.53 -8.47 37.89
N ASN A 12 -0.99 -7.82 38.96
CA ASN A 12 -2.14 -6.91 38.93
C ASN A 12 -1.95 -5.51 38.35
N ASP A 13 -0.76 -5.07 37.92
CA ASP A 13 -0.58 -3.66 37.49
C ASP A 13 0.32 -3.44 36.26
N VAL A 14 0.78 -4.49 35.59
CA VAL A 14 1.63 -4.33 34.40
C VAL A 14 0.78 -4.35 33.13
N VAL A 15 0.79 -3.24 32.41
CA VAL A 15 0.09 -3.09 31.11
C VAL A 15 1.07 -2.69 30.02
N CYS A 16 0.94 -3.29 28.83
CA CYS A 16 1.71 -2.89 27.66
C CYS A 16 1.08 -1.67 26.97
N ARG A 17 1.85 -0.61 26.76
CA ARG A 17 1.45 0.52 25.91
C ARG A 17 1.90 0.28 24.48
N LEU A 18 0.95 0.17 23.56
CA LEU A 18 1.25 0.17 22.14
C LEU A 18 1.70 1.57 21.71
N ASN A 19 2.98 1.71 21.35
CA ASN A 19 3.54 2.96 20.82
C ASN A 19 3.33 3.11 19.30
N LYS A 20 2.94 2.02 18.61
CA LYS A 20 2.61 1.98 17.18
C LYS A 20 1.38 1.10 16.98
N SER A 21 0.66 1.32 15.87
CA SER A 21 -0.46 0.47 15.44
C SER A 21 0.02 -0.97 15.21
N LEU A 22 -0.61 -1.94 15.87
CA LEU A 22 -0.28 -3.36 15.74
C LEU A 22 -1.17 -4.01 14.67
N TYR A 23 -0.61 -4.89 13.84
CA TYR A 23 -1.37 -5.67 12.88
C TYR A 23 -2.46 -6.52 13.58
N GLY A 24 -3.61 -6.71 12.94
CA GLY A 24 -4.75 -7.44 13.51
C GLY A 24 -5.70 -6.61 14.38
N LEU A 25 -5.30 -5.41 14.82
CA LEU A 25 -6.24 -4.49 15.45
C LEU A 25 -7.15 -3.82 14.41
N LYS A 26 -8.45 -3.74 14.70
CA LYS A 26 -9.47 -3.16 13.80
C LYS A 26 -9.13 -1.73 13.34
N GLN A 27 -8.50 -0.94 14.19
CA GLN A 27 -8.12 0.45 13.91
C GLN A 27 -6.81 0.61 13.13
N SER A 28 -5.93 -0.40 13.14
CA SER A 28 -4.59 -0.26 12.56
C SER A 28 -4.60 -0.04 11.04
N PRO A 29 -5.38 -0.79 10.24
CA PRO A 29 -5.47 -0.52 8.80
C PRO A 29 -5.95 0.90 8.49
N ARG A 30 -6.94 1.38 9.25
CA ARG A 30 -7.46 2.74 9.10
C ARG A 30 -6.42 3.79 9.44
N ALA A 31 -5.70 3.65 10.56
CA ALA A 31 -4.66 4.58 10.96
C ALA A 31 -3.52 4.65 9.93
N TRP A 32 -3.10 3.48 9.42
CA TRP A 32 -2.10 3.39 8.37
C TRP A 32 -2.56 4.08 7.08
N PHE A 33 -3.77 3.78 6.60
CA PHE A 33 -4.29 4.38 5.37
C PHE A 33 -4.53 5.89 5.50
N THR A 34 -4.95 6.37 6.67
CA THR A 34 -5.05 7.81 6.95
C THR A 34 -3.68 8.50 6.86
N ARG A 35 -2.62 7.89 7.42
CA ARG A 35 -1.25 8.43 7.30
C ARG A 35 -0.82 8.41 5.83
N PHE A 36 -1.00 7.30 5.14
CA PHE A 36 -0.65 7.13 3.74
C PHE A 36 -1.33 8.16 2.84
N SER A 37 -2.66 8.25 2.90
CA SER A 37 -3.45 9.19 2.09
C SER A 37 -3.09 10.66 2.37
N THR A 38 -2.78 11.00 3.63
CA THR A 38 -2.28 12.34 3.99
C THR A 38 -0.93 12.63 3.33
N THR A 39 0.02 11.70 3.42
CA THR A 39 1.34 11.83 2.77
C THR A 39 1.20 12.00 1.25
N MET A 40 0.37 11.18 0.60
CA MET A 40 0.13 11.29 -0.84
C MET A 40 -0.44 12.67 -1.24
N LYS A 41 -1.40 13.19 -0.46
CA LYS A 41 -1.96 14.53 -0.69
C LYS A 41 -0.91 15.63 -0.52
N GLN A 42 -0.02 15.51 0.46
CA GLN A 42 1.10 16.45 0.66
C GLN A 42 2.10 16.42 -0.50
N LEU A 43 2.31 15.26 -1.12
CA LEU A 43 3.14 15.11 -2.32
C LEU A 43 2.46 15.65 -3.60
N GLY A 44 1.23 16.15 -3.50
CA GLY A 44 0.46 16.72 -4.61
C GLY A 44 -0.34 15.70 -5.41
N TYR A 45 -0.52 14.48 -4.91
CA TYR A 45 -1.40 13.50 -5.53
C TYR A 45 -2.86 13.78 -5.17
N VAL A 46 -3.74 13.62 -6.16
CA VAL A 46 -5.18 13.72 -5.99
C VAL A 46 -5.75 12.30 -5.86
N GLN A 47 -6.49 12.07 -4.78
CA GLN A 47 -7.20 10.82 -4.55
C GLN A 47 -8.43 10.74 -5.46
N SER A 48 -8.59 9.65 -6.19
CA SER A 48 -9.73 9.43 -7.07
C SER A 48 -11.03 9.27 -6.28
N GLN A 49 -12.13 9.77 -6.85
CA GLN A 49 -13.48 9.58 -6.31
C GLN A 49 -14.11 8.26 -6.77
N ALA A 50 -13.65 7.71 -7.90
CA ALA A 50 -14.12 6.41 -8.38
C ALA A 50 -13.50 5.25 -7.60
N ASP A 51 -12.27 5.43 -7.12
CA ASP A 51 -11.56 4.46 -6.29
C ASP A 51 -10.69 5.20 -5.27
N HIS A 52 -11.03 5.08 -3.99
CA HIS A 52 -10.29 5.77 -2.92
C HIS A 52 -8.87 5.23 -2.70
N THR A 53 -8.52 4.07 -3.27
CA THR A 53 -7.15 3.54 -3.23
C THR A 53 -6.26 4.07 -4.36
N LEU A 54 -6.86 4.75 -5.35
CA LEU A 54 -6.19 5.31 -6.51
C LEU A 54 -5.79 6.78 -6.27
N PHE A 55 -4.53 7.08 -6.53
CA PHE A 55 -3.94 8.40 -6.43
C PHE A 55 -3.30 8.78 -7.77
N VAL A 56 -3.57 9.99 -8.25
CA VAL A 56 -3.07 10.49 -9.53
C VAL A 56 -2.41 11.84 -9.33
N LYS A 57 -1.21 12.02 -9.87
CA LYS A 57 -0.54 13.31 -9.98
C LYS A 57 -0.27 13.61 -11.43
N LYS A 58 -0.62 14.82 -11.85
CA LYS A 58 -0.45 15.31 -13.21
C LYS A 58 0.68 16.34 -13.21
N SER A 59 1.66 16.18 -14.09
CA SER A 59 2.76 17.12 -14.22
C SER A 59 2.39 18.27 -15.17
N LYS A 60 3.27 19.28 -15.24
CA LYS A 60 3.06 20.47 -16.07
C LYS A 60 2.94 20.15 -17.57
N ASN A 61 3.52 19.03 -18.00
CA ASN A 61 3.53 18.59 -19.39
C ASN A 61 2.42 17.59 -19.69
N GLU A 62 1.34 17.59 -18.90
CA GLU A 62 0.17 16.71 -19.02
C GLU A 62 0.42 15.21 -18.76
N ARG A 63 1.67 14.82 -18.50
CA ARG A 63 2.05 13.47 -18.07
C ARG A 63 1.53 13.18 -16.67
N ARG A 64 1.43 11.90 -16.33
CA ARG A 64 0.79 11.41 -15.12
C ARG A 64 1.64 10.35 -14.44
N ALA A 65 1.63 10.41 -13.11
CA ALA A 65 2.00 9.31 -12.24
C ALA A 65 0.75 8.84 -11.50
N ILE A 66 0.57 7.52 -11.45
CA ILE A 66 -0.61 6.85 -10.93
C ILE A 66 -0.14 5.81 -9.92
N LEU A 67 -0.75 5.81 -8.74
CA LEU A 67 -0.49 4.87 -7.67
C LEU A 67 -1.81 4.24 -7.23
N ILE A 68 -1.84 2.92 -7.16
CA ILE A 68 -2.92 2.14 -6.52
C ILE A 68 -2.32 1.43 -5.31
N VAL A 69 -3.03 1.47 -4.18
CA VAL A 69 -2.62 0.79 -2.95
C VAL A 69 -3.67 -0.21 -2.48
N TYR A 70 -3.30 -1.48 -2.35
CA TYR A 70 -4.17 -2.51 -1.83
C TYR A 70 -3.52 -3.19 -0.62
N VAL A 71 -3.91 -2.74 0.58
CA VAL A 71 -3.38 -3.22 1.86
C VAL A 71 -1.84 -3.13 1.91
N HIS A 72 -1.14 -4.22 1.59
CA HIS A 72 0.32 -4.33 1.62
C HIS A 72 0.97 -4.16 0.25
N ASP A 73 0.20 -4.23 -0.83
CA ASP A 73 0.71 -4.16 -2.19
C ASP A 73 0.43 -2.79 -2.82
N MET A 74 1.39 -2.31 -3.60
CA MET A 74 1.29 -1.03 -4.30
C MET A 74 1.67 -1.22 -5.76
N VAL A 75 0.91 -0.60 -6.65
CA VAL A 75 1.22 -0.55 -8.08
C VAL A 75 1.41 0.91 -8.48
N ILE A 76 2.57 1.20 -9.07
CA ILE A 76 2.89 2.51 -9.63
C ILE A 76 2.97 2.37 -11.15
N THR A 77 2.34 3.30 -11.87
CA THR A 77 2.36 3.37 -13.33
C THR A 77 2.21 4.81 -13.80
N GLY A 78 2.44 5.08 -15.08
CA GLY A 78 2.37 6.42 -15.65
C GLY A 78 3.35 6.64 -16.79
N ASP A 79 3.22 7.79 -17.44
CA ASP A 79 4.10 8.27 -18.50
C ASP A 79 5.09 9.35 -18.02
N ASP A 80 5.10 9.66 -16.72
CA ASP A 80 6.08 10.53 -16.06
C ASP A 80 7.08 9.73 -15.21
N ASN A 81 8.10 9.16 -15.85
CA ASN A 81 9.11 8.32 -15.18
C ASN A 81 9.86 9.07 -14.05
N GLN A 82 10.13 10.37 -14.22
CA GLN A 82 10.82 11.15 -13.20
C GLN A 82 9.97 11.28 -11.93
N GLU A 83 8.67 11.52 -12.07
CA GLU A 83 7.75 11.57 -10.94
C GLU A 83 7.55 10.18 -10.31
N ILE A 84 7.56 9.10 -11.10
CA ILE A 84 7.54 7.72 -10.59
C ILE A 84 8.75 7.44 -9.70
N ASP A 85 9.96 7.82 -10.13
CA ASP A 85 11.18 7.61 -9.35
C ASP A 85 11.21 8.47 -8.07
N ASN A 86 10.71 9.70 -8.16
CA ASN A 86 10.52 10.57 -6.99
C ASN A 86 9.55 9.93 -5.99
N LEU A 87 8.40 9.42 -6.48
CA LEU A 87 7.41 8.76 -5.65
C LEU A 87 7.98 7.53 -4.95
N LYS A 88 8.71 6.67 -5.68
CA LYS A 88 9.38 5.49 -5.10
C LYS A 88 10.32 5.89 -3.96
N SER A 89 11.14 6.91 -4.17
CA SER A 89 12.09 7.42 -3.18
C SER A 89 11.37 7.97 -1.94
N CYS A 90 10.32 8.76 -2.12
CA CYS A 90 9.50 9.27 -1.01
C CYS A 90 8.83 8.13 -0.23
N LEU A 91 8.27 7.14 -0.92
CA LEU A 91 7.63 6.00 -0.28
C LEU A 91 8.62 5.18 0.53
N GLN A 92 9.83 4.93 0.03
CA GLN A 92 10.89 4.21 0.76
C GLN A 92 11.38 4.98 2.00
N ALA A 93 11.37 6.32 1.96
CA ALA A 93 11.76 7.16 3.09
C ALA A 93 10.67 7.20 4.19
N GLU A 94 9.40 7.34 3.80
CA GLU A 94 8.27 7.48 4.74
C GLU A 94 7.73 6.14 5.24
N PHE A 95 7.82 5.09 4.42
CA PHE A 95 7.23 3.78 4.67
C PHE A 95 8.26 2.67 4.48
N LYS A 96 8.12 1.60 5.25
CA LYS A 96 8.95 0.40 5.08
C LYS A 96 8.46 -0.41 3.87
N VAL A 97 8.69 0.10 2.68
CA VAL A 97 8.33 -0.52 1.39
C VAL A 97 9.59 -1.00 0.67
N LYS A 98 9.42 -2.04 -0.15
CA LYS A 98 10.47 -2.57 -1.03
C LYS A 98 10.01 -2.39 -2.48
N ASP A 99 10.87 -1.86 -3.33
CA ASP A 99 10.62 -1.88 -4.77
C ASP A 99 10.85 -3.31 -5.30
N LEU A 100 9.84 -3.84 -5.98
CA LEU A 100 9.87 -5.17 -6.61
C LEU A 100 10.10 -5.08 -8.12
N GLU A 101 10.52 -3.91 -8.61
CA GLU A 101 10.78 -3.63 -10.02
C GLU A 101 9.53 -3.80 -10.89
N GLN A 102 9.64 -4.57 -11.97
CA GLN A 102 8.54 -4.77 -12.90
C GLN A 102 7.46 -5.66 -12.27
N LEU A 103 6.22 -5.16 -12.28
CA LEU A 103 5.08 -5.86 -11.68
C LEU A 103 4.88 -7.26 -12.29
N GLN A 104 5.21 -8.30 -11.54
CA GLN A 104 5.01 -9.70 -11.93
C GLN A 104 3.79 -10.34 -11.25
N TYR A 105 3.47 -9.90 -10.03
CA TYR A 105 2.38 -10.43 -9.23
C TYR A 105 1.61 -9.29 -8.57
N PHE A 106 0.28 -9.38 -8.55
CA PHE A 106 -0.59 -8.47 -7.81
C PHE A 106 -1.90 -9.17 -7.46
N LEU A 107 -2.25 -9.27 -6.17
CA LEU A 107 -3.52 -9.85 -5.71
C LEU A 107 -3.82 -11.25 -6.29
N GLY A 108 -2.82 -12.13 -6.33
CA GLY A 108 -2.95 -13.48 -6.89
C GLY A 108 -2.97 -13.55 -8.43
N MET A 109 -2.89 -12.40 -9.11
CA MET A 109 -2.69 -12.36 -10.56
C MET A 109 -1.20 -12.38 -10.89
N GLU A 110 -0.84 -13.23 -11.83
CA GLU A 110 0.43 -13.26 -12.54
C GLU A 110 0.35 -12.36 -13.76
N ILE A 111 1.35 -11.50 -13.95
CA ILE A 111 1.45 -10.58 -15.07
C ILE A 111 2.75 -10.88 -15.82
N ALA A 112 2.62 -11.43 -17.01
CA ALA A 112 3.71 -11.62 -17.96
C ALA A 112 3.62 -10.57 -19.07
N ARG A 113 4.76 -10.02 -19.48
CA ARG A 113 4.84 -9.04 -20.57
C ARG A 113 5.75 -9.55 -21.67
N SER A 114 5.33 -9.35 -22.91
CA SER A 114 6.09 -9.68 -24.11
C SER A 114 5.97 -8.56 -25.13
N LYS A 115 6.71 -8.66 -26.24
CA LYS A 115 6.61 -7.69 -27.34
C LYS A 115 5.22 -7.65 -27.99
N THR A 116 4.43 -8.73 -27.88
CA THR A 116 3.10 -8.84 -28.48
C THR A 116 1.98 -8.39 -27.56
N GLY A 117 2.25 -8.20 -26.27
CA GLY A 117 1.25 -7.73 -25.31
C GLY A 117 1.51 -8.19 -23.87
N ILE A 118 0.47 -8.04 -23.06
CA ILE A 118 0.45 -8.39 -21.64
C ILE A 118 -0.48 -9.59 -21.47
N PHE A 119 0.01 -10.62 -20.79
CA PHE A 119 -0.76 -11.80 -20.41
C PHE A 119 -0.98 -11.80 -18.90
N ILE A 120 -2.23 -11.99 -18.47
CA ILE A 120 -2.63 -12.02 -17.07
C ILE A 120 -3.25 -13.37 -16.76
N SER A 121 -2.81 -14.02 -15.69
CA SER A 121 -3.23 -15.37 -15.28
C SER A 121 -3.45 -15.44 -13.77
N GLN A 122 -4.38 -16.29 -13.32
CA GLN A 122 -4.54 -16.64 -11.90
C GLN A 122 -4.24 -18.13 -11.65
N ARG A 123 -3.54 -18.80 -12.59
CA ARG A 123 -3.29 -20.24 -12.53
C ARG A 123 -2.59 -20.65 -11.24
N LYS A 124 -1.49 -19.97 -10.88
CA LYS A 124 -0.76 -20.28 -9.65
C LYS A 124 -1.60 -20.08 -8.39
N TYR A 125 -2.32 -18.96 -8.30
CA TYR A 125 -3.24 -18.73 -7.19
C TYR A 125 -4.27 -19.86 -7.05
N THR A 126 -4.81 -20.34 -8.16
CA THR A 126 -5.77 -21.46 -8.16
C THR A 126 -5.12 -22.77 -7.71
N LEU A 127 -3.87 -23.01 -8.09
CA LEU A 127 -3.12 -24.20 -7.68
C LEU A 127 -2.72 -24.15 -6.19
N ASP A 128 -2.37 -22.98 -5.67
CA ASP A 128 -1.95 -22.77 -4.28
C ASP A 128 -3.14 -22.87 -3.28
N LEU A 129 -4.39 -22.84 -3.77
CA LEU A 129 -5.60 -23.05 -2.96
C LEU A 129 -5.91 -24.52 -2.68
N HIS A 130 -5.22 -25.46 -3.35
CA HIS A 130 -5.39 -26.91 -3.22
C HIS A 130 -4.17 -27.56 -2.56
#